data_AF-R1FLG6-F1
#
_entry.id   AF-R1FLG6-F1
#
_cell.length_a   1.000
_cell.length_b   1.000
_cell.length_c   1.000
_cell.angle_alpha   90.00
_cell.angle_beta   90.00
_cell.angle_gamma   90.00
#
_symmetry.space_group_name_H-M   'P 1'
#
loop_
_entity.id
_entity.type
_entity.pdbx_description
1 polymer ?
#
loop_
_entity_poly.entity_id
_entity_poly.type
_entity_poly.pdbx_seq_one_letter_code
_entity_poly.pdbx_strand_id
1 'polypeptide(L)'
;MAAHSSGDGFAEEVNLTAALTTFTSPASAWTIGAHLASAVSLGVPEGRLALWRKHGGGELEPALTSGAVALLDAQWIISHAEASGVLTHRQSLPREAFLSLADLIFAMADPAVFGLPVAVLSCPWLTTSHPDPRGANLSRVAKALKALLGSSYISRLGVFWDFGSLHQHPDPANGVMRTEEQNALFKQGLDCLGTLYSHPFTTVLRLTSFPDGHKTEEQPEGANVAEYFDRGWCYAESSWASLTKRASFSLDLGRMRPDCEYDRPGLIFECTRGNGWRPPLLPPQFAAELEAKRVTEGEDRPVLQRLYEGAFHSQLGRATRLDCASLGWGDAEASQLAAVLASGAAPRLEQLDLLEQLDLSGNQVGDAGLAALDADGSDQLQLAELSAALNAVPRLERVDLRANRIGDGGIKALSVALATDGTAPRLETLNLSSNMAPAPSLGEASHALAVSDEGLKVLAVALKKKQAAPSLKNLTVESKPSTERVAGCKRTWVVARH
;
A
#
# COMPACT_ATOMS: atom_id res chain seq x y z
N MET A 1 59.24 -16.52 34.81
CA MET A 1 58.03 -16.25 35.60
C MET A 1 57.49 -14.90 35.15
N ALA A 2 56.91 -14.85 33.95
CA ALA A 2 55.46 -14.92 33.70
C ALA A 2 54.74 -13.68 34.24
N ALA A 3 54.76 -12.63 33.41
CA ALA A 3 53.87 -11.48 33.48
C ALA A 3 52.52 -11.85 32.84
N HIS A 4 51.42 -11.50 33.50
CA HIS A 4 50.07 -11.65 32.95
C HIS A 4 49.67 -10.40 32.19
N SER A 5 49.45 -10.56 30.89
CA SER A 5 48.77 -9.62 30.01
C SER A 5 47.26 -9.88 30.07
N SER A 6 46.51 -8.91 30.57
CA SER A 6 45.08 -8.76 30.33
C SER A 6 44.87 -8.25 28.90
N GLY A 7 44.31 -9.08 28.02
CA GLY A 7 43.87 -8.68 26.69
C GLY A 7 42.40 -8.31 26.73
N ASP A 8 42.11 -7.01 26.71
CA ASP A 8 40.81 -6.46 26.31
C ASP A 8 40.74 -6.51 24.78
N GLY A 9 39.93 -7.43 24.24
CA GLY A 9 39.56 -7.48 22.84
C GLY A 9 38.33 -6.62 22.61
N PHE A 10 38.53 -5.38 22.17
CA PHE A 10 37.48 -4.54 21.60
C PHE A 10 36.96 -5.18 20.30
N ALA A 11 35.69 -5.57 20.29
CA ALA A 11 34.94 -5.79 19.06
C ALA A 11 34.53 -4.42 18.52
N GLU A 12 35.20 -3.98 17.46
CA GLU A 12 34.94 -2.69 16.80
C GLU A 12 33.82 -2.91 15.77
N GLU A 13 32.61 -2.49 16.16
CA GLU A 13 31.40 -2.48 15.33
C GLU A 13 31.58 -1.60 14.08
N VAL A 14 31.06 -2.09 12.95
CA VAL A 14 31.16 -1.46 11.63
C VAL A 14 30.41 -0.12 11.62
N ASN A 15 31.19 0.95 11.50
CA ASN A 15 30.82 2.35 11.68
C ASN A 15 30.02 2.93 10.48
N LEU A 16 28.69 3.06 10.63
CA LEU A 16 27.79 3.87 9.76
C LEU A 16 27.71 5.35 10.21
N THR A 17 28.52 5.75 11.20
CA THR A 17 28.26 6.87 12.11
C THR A 17 28.95 8.20 11.77
N ALA A 18 29.81 8.30 10.74
CA ALA A 18 30.63 9.52 10.56
C ALA A 18 29.98 10.69 9.80
N ALA A 19 28.73 10.58 9.29
CA ALA A 19 28.21 11.52 8.27
C ALA A 19 26.99 12.37 8.65
N LEU A 20 26.58 12.43 9.93
CA LEU A 20 25.26 12.99 10.31
C LEU A 20 25.27 14.18 11.28
N THR A 21 26.41 14.78 11.63
CA THR A 21 26.48 15.83 12.67
C THR A 21 26.14 17.27 12.23
N THR A 22 25.58 17.50 11.04
CA THR A 22 25.05 18.83 10.70
C THR A 22 23.85 18.73 9.77
N PHE A 23 22.62 18.82 10.29
CA PHE A 23 21.49 19.18 9.45
C PHE A 23 20.38 19.90 10.22
N THR A 24 20.19 21.18 9.89
CA THR A 24 18.97 21.94 10.14
C THR A 24 18.05 21.84 8.93
N SER A 25 16.76 21.61 9.20
CA SER A 25 15.57 21.61 8.32
C SER A 25 15.67 22.48 7.04
N PRO A 26 15.09 22.05 5.89
CA PRO A 26 13.63 22.11 5.72
C PRO A 26 13.02 20.81 5.19
N ALA A 27 11.77 20.57 5.57
CA ALA A 27 10.84 19.71 4.85
C ALA A 27 10.85 20.10 3.36
N SER A 28 11.52 19.31 2.52
CA SER A 28 11.51 19.51 1.07
C SER A 28 10.24 18.89 0.50
N ALA A 29 9.18 19.70 0.47
CA ALA A 29 8.29 19.66 -0.66
C ALA A 29 9.18 19.75 -1.92
N TRP A 30 9.22 18.69 -2.72
CA TRP A 30 9.95 18.68 -3.97
C TRP A 30 9.33 19.74 -4.87
N THR A 31 9.90 20.95 -4.85
CA THR A 31 9.64 21.95 -5.86
C THR A 31 10.06 21.31 -7.18
N ILE A 32 9.09 21.03 -8.05
CA ILE A 32 9.31 20.58 -9.43
C ILE A 32 10.04 21.73 -10.15
N GLY A 33 11.37 21.76 -9.99
CA GLY A 33 12.27 22.77 -10.55
C GLY A 33 13.42 22.16 -11.35
N ALA A 34 13.58 20.83 -11.34
CA ALA A 34 14.39 20.15 -12.33
C ALA A 34 13.58 20.05 -13.63
N HIS A 35 14.07 20.65 -14.72
CA HIS A 35 13.48 20.43 -16.04
C HIS A 35 13.55 18.93 -16.37
N LEU A 36 12.42 18.24 -16.27
CA LEU A 36 12.32 16.84 -16.67
C LEU A 36 12.70 16.70 -18.15
N ALA A 37 13.44 15.64 -18.48
CA ALA A 37 13.98 15.41 -19.81
C ALA A 37 12.86 15.38 -20.88
N SER A 38 13.13 15.91 -22.08
CA SER A 38 12.16 15.84 -23.18
C SER A 38 12.12 14.45 -23.81
N ALA A 39 11.02 14.11 -24.49
CA ALA A 39 10.89 12.85 -25.22
C ALA A 39 12.04 12.64 -26.23
N VAL A 40 12.44 13.73 -26.90
CA VAL A 40 13.59 13.74 -27.83
C VAL A 40 14.89 13.38 -27.11
N SER A 41 15.17 13.99 -25.96
CA SER A 41 16.40 13.70 -25.21
C SER A 41 16.46 12.27 -24.64
N LEU A 42 15.30 11.68 -24.36
CA LEU A 42 15.19 10.31 -23.87
C LEU A 42 15.09 9.27 -25.01
N GLY A 43 14.93 9.71 -26.27
CA GLY A 43 14.73 8.83 -27.42
C GLY A 43 13.43 8.03 -27.38
N VAL A 44 12.37 8.58 -26.77
CA VAL A 44 11.07 7.89 -26.56
C VAL A 44 9.92 8.59 -27.29
N PRO A 45 8.81 7.89 -27.62
CA PRO A 45 7.62 8.52 -28.18
C PRO A 45 6.96 9.48 -27.18
N GLU A 46 6.59 10.68 -27.64
CA GLU A 46 5.93 11.70 -26.81
C GLU A 46 4.67 11.17 -26.12
N GLY A 47 3.86 10.38 -26.83
CA GLY A 47 2.64 9.79 -26.27
C GLY A 47 2.92 8.85 -25.09
N ARG A 48 4.00 8.05 -25.14
CA ARG A 48 4.37 7.16 -24.04
C ARG A 48 4.94 7.93 -22.86
N LEU A 49 5.74 8.97 -23.10
CA LEU A 49 6.23 9.84 -22.02
C LEU A 49 5.10 10.61 -21.34
N ALA A 50 4.14 11.13 -22.12
CA ALA A 50 2.95 11.78 -21.59
C ALA A 50 2.12 10.81 -20.74
N LEU A 51 1.99 9.56 -21.17
CA LEU A 51 1.28 8.51 -20.42
C LEU A 51 2.00 8.16 -19.11
N TRP A 52 3.33 8.00 -19.15
CA TRP A 52 4.20 7.78 -17.98
C TRP A 52 3.99 8.89 -16.94
N ARG A 53 4.09 10.16 -17.35
CA ARG A 53 3.94 11.31 -16.44
C ARG A 53 2.51 11.51 -15.95
N LYS A 54 1.51 11.26 -16.78
CA LYS A 54 0.09 11.30 -16.40
C LYS A 54 -0.21 10.36 -15.23
N HIS A 55 0.49 9.23 -15.15
CA HIS A 55 0.34 8.24 -14.07
C HIS A 55 1.40 8.37 -12.98
N GLY A 56 2.00 9.56 -12.81
CA GLY A 56 2.92 9.84 -11.71
C GLY A 56 4.36 9.37 -11.92
N GLY A 57 4.70 8.74 -13.04
CA GLY A 57 6.07 8.26 -13.30
C GLY A 57 7.13 9.36 -13.28
N GLY A 58 6.74 10.62 -13.48
CA GLY A 58 7.62 11.79 -13.31
C GLY A 58 8.23 11.91 -11.92
N GLU A 59 7.61 11.35 -10.89
CA GLU A 59 8.12 11.32 -9.51
C GLU A 59 9.33 10.39 -9.35
N LEU A 60 9.45 9.40 -10.23
CA LEU A 60 10.56 8.43 -10.23
C LEU A 60 11.73 8.90 -11.11
N GLU A 61 11.47 9.79 -12.08
CA GLU A 61 12.47 10.25 -13.05
C GLU A 61 13.76 10.76 -12.39
N PRO A 62 13.75 11.61 -11.34
CA PRO A 62 14.98 12.14 -10.74
C PRO A 62 15.91 11.06 -10.16
N ALA A 63 15.34 10.06 -9.46
CA ALA A 63 16.12 8.97 -8.86
C ALA A 63 16.68 8.03 -9.94
N LEU A 64 15.92 7.80 -11.02
CA LEU A 64 16.34 6.95 -12.13
C LEU A 64 17.40 7.62 -13.01
N THR A 65 17.25 8.92 -13.31
CA THR A 65 18.19 9.66 -14.18
C THR A 65 19.51 9.99 -13.50
N SER A 66 19.50 10.27 -12.19
CA SER A 66 20.73 10.47 -11.41
C SER A 66 21.53 9.18 -11.21
N GLY A 67 20.91 8.01 -11.39
CA GLY A 67 21.50 6.74 -11.01
C GLY A 67 21.45 6.48 -9.51
N ALA A 68 20.74 7.28 -8.71
CA ALA A 68 20.50 6.98 -7.31
C ALA A 68 19.80 5.63 -7.15
N VAL A 69 18.85 5.33 -8.03
CA VAL A 69 18.15 4.05 -8.13
C VAL A 69 18.39 3.43 -9.51
N ALA A 70 18.75 2.15 -9.52
CA ALA A 70 18.78 1.33 -10.74
C ALA A 70 17.73 0.23 -10.66
N LEU A 71 16.93 0.04 -11.71
CA LEU A 71 15.94 -1.03 -11.76
C LEU A 71 16.49 -2.22 -12.54
N LEU A 72 16.37 -3.41 -11.96
CA LEU A 72 16.76 -4.66 -12.59
C LEU A 72 15.75 -5.05 -13.66
N ASP A 73 16.19 -5.61 -14.79
CA ASP A 73 15.31 -6.21 -15.79
C ASP A 73 14.71 -7.49 -15.22
N ALA A 74 13.38 -7.56 -15.11
CA ALA A 74 12.69 -8.75 -14.65
C ALA A 74 13.06 -10.00 -15.48
N GLN A 75 13.31 -9.86 -16.79
CA GLN A 75 13.73 -10.98 -17.63
C GLN A 75 15.15 -11.45 -17.27
N TRP A 76 16.04 -10.54 -16.88
CA TRP A 76 17.37 -10.89 -16.40
C TRP A 76 17.29 -11.64 -15.06
N ILE A 77 16.47 -11.16 -14.12
CA ILE A 77 16.23 -11.83 -12.83
C ILE A 77 15.74 -13.26 -13.05
N ILE A 78 14.78 -13.45 -13.96
CA ILE A 78 14.24 -14.77 -14.30
C ILE A 78 15.34 -15.70 -14.81
N SER A 79 16.09 -15.27 -15.82
CA SER A 79 17.17 -16.08 -16.40
C SER A 79 18.26 -16.40 -15.38
N HIS A 80 18.61 -15.44 -14.53
CA HIS A 80 19.62 -15.61 -13.47
C HIS A 80 19.16 -16.64 -12.42
N ALA A 81 17.89 -16.60 -12.03
CA ALA A 81 17.31 -17.58 -11.11
C ALA A 81 17.25 -19.00 -11.72
N GLU A 82 16.86 -19.13 -13.00
CA GLU A 82 16.82 -20.42 -13.71
C GLU A 82 18.20 -21.06 -13.84
N ALA A 83 19.25 -20.24 -13.95
CA ALA A 83 20.64 -20.67 -13.90
C ALA A 83 21.12 -21.03 -12.48
N SER A 84 20.22 -21.08 -11.49
CA SER A 84 20.55 -21.28 -10.06
C SER A 84 21.53 -20.23 -9.52
N GLY A 85 21.46 -19.01 -10.06
CA GLY A 85 22.28 -17.89 -9.63
C GLY A 85 21.89 -17.37 -8.25
N VAL A 86 22.79 -16.58 -7.67
CA VAL A 86 22.53 -15.76 -6.48
C VAL A 86 22.74 -14.30 -6.87
N LEU A 87 21.84 -13.42 -6.46
CA LEU A 87 21.93 -12.00 -6.78
C LEU A 87 23.16 -11.41 -6.07
N THR A 88 24.04 -10.70 -6.78
CA THR A 88 25.14 -9.95 -6.17
C THR A 88 24.76 -8.48 -5.95
N HIS A 89 25.55 -7.75 -5.16
CA HIS A 89 25.32 -6.33 -4.95
C HIS A 89 25.40 -5.53 -6.26
N ARG A 90 24.68 -4.40 -6.32
CA ARG A 90 24.53 -3.55 -7.51
C ARG A 90 25.80 -3.36 -8.34
N GLN A 91 26.91 -2.98 -7.71
CA GLN A 91 28.17 -2.67 -8.40
C GLN A 91 28.82 -3.87 -9.12
N SER A 92 28.48 -5.10 -8.73
CA SER A 92 28.99 -6.33 -9.35
C SER A 92 28.08 -6.89 -10.44
N LEU A 93 26.87 -6.33 -10.60
CA LEU A 93 25.94 -6.77 -11.62
C LEU A 93 26.34 -6.23 -13.00
N PRO A 94 26.18 -7.04 -14.06
CA PRO A 94 26.52 -6.62 -15.41
C PRO A 94 25.52 -5.58 -15.92
N ARG A 95 25.90 -4.79 -16.93
CA ARG A 95 25.10 -3.66 -17.42
C ARG A 95 23.73 -4.09 -17.94
N GLU A 96 23.66 -5.25 -18.59
CA GLU A 96 22.44 -5.86 -19.12
C GLU A 96 21.45 -6.30 -18.04
N ALA A 97 21.85 -6.32 -16.76
CA ALA A 97 20.93 -6.57 -15.66
C ALA A 97 19.97 -5.41 -15.42
N PHE A 98 20.21 -4.23 -16.00
CA PHE A 98 19.48 -3.00 -15.67
C PHE A 98 18.67 -2.45 -16.84
N LEU A 99 17.52 -1.84 -16.51
CA LEU A 99 16.70 -1.07 -17.43
C LEU A 99 17.04 0.42 -17.35
N SER A 100 17.00 1.08 -18.51
CA SER A 100 17.01 2.54 -18.59
C SER A 100 15.61 3.13 -18.37
N LEU A 101 15.53 4.44 -18.07
CA LEU A 101 14.26 5.16 -18.04
C LEU A 101 13.51 5.06 -19.38
N ALA A 102 14.25 5.06 -20.50
CA ALA A 102 13.66 4.91 -21.82
C ALA A 102 12.98 3.53 -21.97
N ASP A 103 13.61 2.45 -21.51
CA ASP A 103 13.03 1.10 -21.54
C ASP A 103 11.70 1.04 -20.78
N LEU A 104 11.62 1.67 -19.61
CA LEU A 104 10.39 1.74 -18.81
C LEU A 104 9.30 2.53 -19.52
N ILE A 105 9.63 3.68 -20.11
CA ILE A 105 8.67 4.49 -20.86
C ILE A 105 8.20 3.73 -22.10
N PHE A 106 9.08 3.00 -22.79
CA PHE A 106 8.69 2.14 -23.90
C PHE A 106 7.78 0.99 -23.44
N ALA A 107 7.98 0.45 -22.24
CA ALA A 107 7.14 -0.61 -21.70
C ALA A 107 5.76 -0.14 -21.22
N MET A 108 5.48 1.18 -21.23
CA MET A 108 4.15 1.69 -20.89
C MET A 108 3.07 1.09 -21.81
N ALA A 109 2.15 0.35 -21.19
CA ALA A 109 0.92 -0.14 -21.79
C ALA A 109 -0.28 0.62 -21.19
N ASP A 110 -1.50 0.08 -21.31
CA ASP A 110 -2.69 0.65 -20.68
C ASP A 110 -2.53 0.65 -19.14
N PRO A 111 -2.35 1.82 -18.50
CA PRO A 111 -2.01 1.88 -17.08
C PRO A 111 -3.19 1.56 -16.18
N ALA A 112 -4.44 1.59 -16.69
CA ALA A 112 -5.62 1.18 -15.94
C ALA A 112 -5.53 -0.29 -15.49
N VAL A 113 -4.81 -1.11 -16.27
CA VAL A 113 -4.69 -2.56 -16.05
C VAL A 113 -3.38 -2.93 -15.35
N PHE A 114 -2.29 -2.21 -15.57
CA PHE A 114 -0.94 -2.61 -15.11
C PHE A 114 -0.13 -1.55 -14.36
N GLY A 115 -0.63 -0.32 -14.25
CA GLY A 115 0.12 0.76 -13.61
C GLY A 115 1.39 1.10 -14.38
N LEU A 116 2.44 1.52 -13.67
CA LEU A 116 3.77 1.74 -14.23
C LEU A 116 4.49 0.37 -14.34
N PRO A 117 5.38 0.18 -15.34
CA PRO A 117 6.21 -1.02 -15.48
C PRO A 117 7.37 -1.03 -14.46
N VAL A 118 7.04 -0.82 -13.18
CA VAL A 118 7.96 -0.77 -12.05
C VAL A 118 7.38 -1.62 -10.92
N ALA A 119 8.12 -2.66 -10.54
CA ALA A 119 7.91 -3.44 -9.35
C ALA A 119 8.93 -3.07 -8.27
N VAL A 120 8.56 -3.19 -7.00
CA VAL A 120 9.39 -2.85 -5.84
C VAL A 120 9.34 -4.00 -4.85
N LEU A 121 10.47 -4.61 -4.55
CA LEU A 121 10.57 -5.78 -3.67
C LEU A 121 10.84 -5.35 -2.24
N SER A 122 9.91 -5.69 -1.34
CA SER A 122 10.12 -5.63 0.10
C SER A 122 10.48 -7.02 0.62
N CYS A 123 11.67 -7.18 1.16
CA CYS A 123 12.16 -8.46 1.64
C CYS A 123 13.02 -8.33 2.91
N PRO A 124 12.93 -9.30 3.84
CA PRO A 124 13.82 -9.34 4.98
C PRO A 124 15.22 -9.75 4.53
N TRP A 125 16.24 -9.07 5.02
CA TRP A 125 17.61 -9.56 4.88
C TRP A 125 17.81 -10.80 5.75
N LEU A 126 18.18 -11.93 5.12
CA LEU A 126 18.38 -13.21 5.81
C LEU A 126 19.70 -13.26 6.59
N THR A 127 20.72 -12.54 6.15
CA THR A 127 21.97 -12.34 6.89
C THR A 127 22.36 -10.87 6.89
N THR A 128 23.36 -10.49 7.70
CA THR A 128 23.89 -9.12 7.73
C THR A 128 24.59 -8.71 6.44
N SER A 129 25.14 -9.67 5.70
CA SER A 129 25.91 -9.41 4.48
C SER A 129 25.11 -9.63 3.19
N HIS A 130 23.98 -10.33 3.24
CA HIS A 130 23.26 -10.73 2.04
C HIS A 130 21.76 -10.96 2.29
N PRO A 131 20.87 -10.41 1.44
CA PRO A 131 19.43 -10.58 1.63
C PRO A 131 18.95 -12.00 1.32
N ASP A 132 19.56 -12.70 0.36
CA ASP A 132 19.19 -14.04 -0.06
C ASP A 132 20.39 -14.92 -0.44
N PRO A 133 21.23 -15.35 0.51
CA PRO A 133 22.52 -16.00 0.22
C PRO A 133 22.41 -17.35 -0.52
N ARG A 134 21.21 -17.94 -0.56
CA ARG A 134 20.95 -19.23 -1.22
C ARG A 134 20.12 -19.10 -2.50
N GLY A 135 19.71 -17.89 -2.90
CA GLY A 135 18.89 -17.67 -4.11
C GLY A 135 17.46 -18.21 -4.03
N ALA A 136 16.97 -18.53 -2.82
CA ALA A 136 15.65 -19.13 -2.64
C ALA A 136 14.53 -18.08 -2.83
N ASN A 137 14.73 -16.88 -2.29
CA ASN A 137 13.82 -15.76 -2.52
C ASN A 137 13.89 -15.29 -3.98
N LEU A 138 15.09 -15.27 -4.58
CA LEU A 138 15.28 -14.97 -6.00
C LEU A 138 14.46 -15.91 -6.89
N SER A 139 14.47 -17.21 -6.60
CA SER A 139 13.67 -18.21 -7.31
C SER A 139 12.16 -17.96 -7.18
N ARG A 140 11.69 -17.62 -5.97
CA ARG A 140 10.27 -17.28 -5.71
C ARG A 140 9.86 -15.99 -6.44
N VAL A 141 10.69 -14.95 -6.39
CA VAL A 141 10.49 -13.70 -7.13
C VAL A 141 10.46 -13.96 -8.63
N ALA A 142 11.38 -14.76 -9.18
CA ALA A 142 11.39 -15.12 -10.59
C ALA A 142 10.10 -15.80 -11.05
N LYS A 143 9.53 -16.72 -10.25
CA LYS A 143 8.21 -17.32 -10.54
C LYS A 143 7.11 -16.27 -10.62
N ALA A 144 7.07 -15.33 -9.68
CA ALA A 144 6.11 -14.23 -9.70
C ALA A 144 6.29 -13.32 -10.93
N LEU A 145 7.54 -12.97 -11.26
CA LEU A 145 7.86 -12.15 -12.43
C LEU A 145 7.47 -12.82 -13.75
N LYS A 146 7.65 -14.14 -13.88
CA LYS A 146 7.16 -14.92 -15.04
C LYS A 146 5.65 -14.80 -15.19
N ALA A 147 4.91 -14.98 -14.10
CA ALA A 147 3.45 -14.86 -14.12
C ALA A 147 3.00 -13.45 -14.53
N LEU A 148 3.68 -12.40 -14.02
CA LEU A 148 3.40 -11.01 -14.38
C LEU A 148 3.70 -10.71 -15.86
N LEU A 149 4.84 -11.18 -16.38
CA LEU A 149 5.27 -10.98 -17.78
C LEU A 149 4.54 -11.90 -18.78
N GLY A 150 3.93 -12.99 -18.33
CA GLY A 150 3.14 -13.89 -19.19
C GLY A 150 1.88 -13.24 -19.78
N SER A 151 1.53 -12.04 -19.31
CA SER A 151 0.44 -11.21 -19.82
C SER A 151 0.91 -10.35 -20.99
N SER A 152 0.18 -10.36 -22.12
CA SER A 152 0.50 -9.58 -23.34
C SER A 152 0.57 -8.06 -23.12
N TYR A 153 0.08 -7.58 -21.98
CA TYR A 153 0.07 -6.18 -21.61
C TYR A 153 1.37 -5.69 -20.93
N ILE A 154 2.24 -6.59 -20.43
CA ILE A 154 3.54 -6.19 -19.85
C ILE A 154 4.64 -6.74 -20.76
N SER A 155 5.23 -5.87 -21.58
CA SER A 155 6.36 -6.27 -22.42
C SER A 155 7.69 -6.25 -21.68
N ARG A 156 7.81 -5.43 -20.63
CA ARG A 156 9.01 -5.30 -19.80
C ARG A 156 8.65 -4.75 -18.42
N LEU A 157 9.41 -5.14 -17.40
CA LEU A 157 9.18 -4.74 -16.02
C LEU A 157 10.53 -4.47 -15.33
N GLY A 158 10.68 -3.27 -14.78
CA GLY A 158 11.82 -2.94 -13.92
C GLY A 158 11.55 -3.35 -12.49
N VAL A 159 12.51 -3.95 -11.80
CA VAL A 159 12.39 -4.38 -10.41
C VAL A 159 13.37 -3.61 -9.55
N PHE A 160 12.84 -2.87 -8.58
CA PHE A 160 13.62 -2.35 -7.47
C PHE A 160 13.83 -3.46 -6.45
N TRP A 161 15.08 -3.84 -6.22
CA TRP A 161 15.50 -4.73 -5.15
C TRP A 161 16.67 -4.03 -4.46
N ASP A 162 16.49 -3.54 -3.23
CA ASP A 162 17.44 -2.69 -2.49
C ASP A 162 18.93 -3.05 -2.71
N PHE A 163 19.30 -4.33 -2.58
CA PHE A 163 20.65 -4.85 -2.75
C PHE A 163 21.22 -4.70 -4.17
N GLY A 164 20.37 -4.90 -5.19
CA GLY A 164 20.73 -4.72 -6.60
C GLY A 164 20.47 -3.31 -7.13
N SER A 165 19.65 -2.51 -6.43
CA SER A 165 19.13 -1.23 -6.92
C SER A 165 19.77 0.01 -6.28
N LEU A 166 20.25 -0.10 -5.04
CA LEU A 166 21.00 0.94 -4.35
C LEU A 166 22.49 0.63 -4.33
N HIS A 167 23.33 1.65 -4.21
CA HIS A 167 24.76 1.44 -3.99
C HIS A 167 25.00 0.77 -2.65
N GLN A 168 25.70 -0.36 -2.64
CA GLN A 168 26.04 -1.10 -1.42
C GLN A 168 27.47 -0.80 -0.98
N HIS A 169 27.82 -1.09 0.27
CA HIS A 169 29.23 -1.23 0.64
C HIS A 169 29.77 -2.49 -0.05
N PRO A 170 30.80 -2.39 -0.92
CA PRO A 170 31.22 -3.54 -1.74
C PRO A 170 31.75 -4.71 -0.92
N ASP A 171 32.53 -4.42 0.12
CA ASP A 171 33.11 -5.44 1.01
C ASP A 171 33.43 -4.84 2.39
N PRO A 172 32.39 -4.59 3.22
CA PRO A 172 32.57 -3.97 4.53
C PRO A 172 33.39 -4.81 5.50
N ALA A 173 33.39 -6.14 5.34
CA ALA A 173 34.19 -7.06 6.16
C ALA A 173 35.70 -6.82 5.99
N ASN A 174 36.12 -6.37 4.81
CA ASN A 174 37.50 -6.00 4.51
C ASN A 174 37.71 -4.47 4.45
N GLY A 175 36.78 -3.69 5.01
CA GLY A 175 36.87 -2.22 5.08
C GLY A 175 36.63 -1.49 3.75
N VAL A 176 36.13 -2.17 2.72
CA VAL A 176 35.79 -1.55 1.43
C VAL A 176 34.40 -0.96 1.49
N MET A 177 34.35 0.36 1.67
CA MET A 177 33.11 1.13 1.77
C MET A 177 32.73 1.82 0.46
N ARG A 178 31.50 2.35 0.41
CA ARG A 178 31.05 3.23 -0.69
C ARG A 178 31.97 4.45 -0.83
N THR A 179 32.21 4.89 -2.06
CA THR A 179 32.84 6.20 -2.31
C THR A 179 31.91 7.34 -1.88
N GLU A 180 32.42 8.57 -1.80
CA GLU A 180 31.60 9.75 -1.47
C GLU A 180 30.45 9.94 -2.45
N GLU A 181 30.71 9.77 -3.75
CA GLU A 181 29.70 9.87 -4.81
C GLU A 181 28.65 8.77 -4.69
N GLN A 182 29.08 7.53 -4.44
CA GLN A 182 28.17 6.40 -4.22
C GLN A 182 27.32 6.60 -2.96
N ASN A 183 27.90 7.19 -1.91
CA ASN A 183 27.19 7.50 -0.68
C ASN A 183 26.14 8.61 -0.90
N ALA A 184 26.47 9.64 -1.68
CA ALA A 184 25.51 10.68 -2.06
C ALA A 184 24.33 10.10 -2.86
N LEU A 185 24.61 9.25 -3.85
CA LEU A 185 23.59 8.56 -4.64
C LEU A 185 22.75 7.59 -3.81
N PHE A 186 23.36 6.87 -2.85
CA PHE A 186 22.62 6.03 -1.92
C PHE A 186 21.66 6.84 -1.05
N LYS A 187 22.12 7.96 -0.47
CA LYS A 187 21.27 8.83 0.36
C LYS A 187 20.08 9.35 -0.47
N GLN A 188 20.35 9.80 -1.70
CA GLN A 188 19.29 10.19 -2.64
C GLN A 188 18.33 9.04 -2.96
N GLY A 189 18.82 7.81 -3.10
CA GLY A 189 18.00 6.63 -3.32
C GLY A 189 17.15 6.25 -2.11
N LEU A 190 17.72 6.39 -0.90
CA LEU A 190 17.05 6.15 0.38
C LEU A 190 15.87 7.11 0.57
N ASP A 191 16.07 8.39 0.25
CA ASP A 191 15.01 9.41 0.30
C ASP A 191 13.88 9.15 -0.72
N CYS A 192 14.12 8.33 -1.75
CA CYS A 192 13.13 7.96 -2.76
C CYS A 192 12.26 6.76 -2.36
N LEU A 193 12.64 5.98 -1.34
CA LEU A 193 11.94 4.74 -0.98
C LEU A 193 10.46 4.98 -0.66
N GLY A 194 10.16 6.00 0.14
CA GLY A 194 8.78 6.37 0.46
C GLY A 194 7.95 6.57 -0.81
N THR A 195 8.48 7.27 -1.81
CA THR A 195 7.82 7.45 -3.12
C THR A 195 7.68 6.12 -3.86
N LEU A 196 8.73 5.31 -4.00
CA LEU A 196 8.69 4.04 -4.73
C LEU A 196 7.62 3.07 -4.20
N TYR A 197 7.62 2.84 -2.89
CA TYR A 197 6.69 1.89 -2.25
C TYR A 197 5.26 2.44 -2.22
N SER A 198 5.07 3.73 -1.93
CA SER A 198 3.75 4.34 -1.81
C SER A 198 3.09 4.76 -3.12
N HIS A 199 3.85 4.83 -4.22
CA HIS A 199 3.32 5.28 -5.51
C HIS A 199 2.12 4.42 -5.96
N PRO A 200 0.96 4.99 -6.30
CA PRO A 200 -0.28 4.23 -6.49
C PRO A 200 -0.24 3.23 -7.66
N PHE A 201 0.71 3.40 -8.59
CA PHE A 201 0.86 2.57 -9.79
C PHE A 201 2.14 1.72 -9.84
N THR A 202 2.95 1.67 -8.78
CA THR A 202 4.04 0.67 -8.68
C THR A 202 3.51 -0.63 -8.11
N THR A 203 4.03 -1.77 -8.56
CA THR A 203 3.70 -3.09 -8.00
C THR A 203 4.65 -3.45 -6.87
N VAL A 204 4.16 -3.56 -5.64
CA VAL A 204 4.97 -3.99 -4.50
C VAL A 204 4.90 -5.51 -4.37
N LEU A 205 6.06 -6.17 -4.34
CA LEU A 205 6.21 -7.59 -4.10
C LEU A 205 6.73 -7.76 -2.67
N ARG A 206 6.00 -8.46 -1.80
CA ARG A 206 6.37 -8.64 -0.39
C ARG A 206 6.75 -10.09 -0.15
N LEU A 207 7.92 -10.34 0.42
CA LEU A 207 8.33 -11.67 0.89
C LEU A 207 8.06 -11.78 2.38
N THR A 208 6.79 -12.00 2.74
CA THR A 208 6.33 -12.00 4.15
C THR A 208 6.69 -13.28 4.91
N SER A 209 7.09 -14.34 4.20
CA SER A 209 7.52 -15.60 4.78
C SER A 209 8.97 -15.93 4.39
N PHE A 210 9.65 -16.62 5.28
CA PHE A 210 10.98 -17.15 4.98
C PHE A 210 10.96 -18.19 3.85
N PRO A 211 12.09 -18.40 3.15
CA PRO A 211 12.19 -19.46 2.17
C PRO A 211 12.13 -20.85 2.84
N ASP A 212 11.69 -21.86 2.08
CA ASP A 212 11.59 -23.23 2.60
C ASP A 212 12.96 -23.74 3.09
N GLY A 213 12.95 -24.41 4.24
CA GLY A 213 14.18 -24.88 4.89
C GLY A 213 15.00 -23.78 5.57
N HIS A 214 14.52 -22.53 5.62
CA HIS A 214 15.05 -21.53 6.54
C HIS A 214 14.72 -21.94 7.97
N LYS A 215 15.76 -22.16 8.77
CA LYS A 215 15.64 -22.47 10.19
C LYS A 215 16.32 -21.37 10.98
N THR A 216 15.57 -20.76 11.89
CA THR A 216 16.04 -19.64 12.70
C THR A 216 17.16 -20.08 13.65
N GLU A 217 17.14 -21.33 14.09
CA GLU A 217 18.15 -21.91 14.99
C GLU A 217 19.49 -22.19 14.30
N GLU A 218 19.49 -22.25 12.97
CA GLU A 218 20.68 -22.50 12.15
C GLU A 218 21.31 -21.19 11.64
N GLN A 219 20.79 -20.02 12.03
CA GLN A 219 21.32 -18.74 11.58
C GLN A 219 22.56 -18.33 12.39
N PRO A 220 23.51 -17.61 11.76
CA PRO A 220 24.67 -17.08 12.47
C PRO A 220 24.27 -16.20 13.66
N GLU A 221 25.08 -16.18 14.71
CA GLU A 221 24.90 -15.31 15.86
C GLU A 221 24.83 -13.83 15.40
N GLY A 222 23.80 -13.11 15.84
CA GLY A 222 23.51 -11.74 15.41
C GLY A 222 22.64 -11.60 14.15
N ALA A 223 22.25 -12.69 13.48
CA ALA A 223 21.27 -12.63 12.40
C ALA A 223 19.91 -12.16 12.93
N ASN A 224 19.31 -11.19 12.25
CA ASN A 224 17.92 -10.82 12.55
C ASN A 224 17.02 -11.96 12.06
N VAL A 225 16.39 -12.68 13.00
CA VAL A 225 15.45 -13.79 12.73
C VAL A 225 13.99 -13.36 12.94
N ALA A 226 13.73 -12.06 13.13
CA ALA A 226 12.36 -11.58 13.27
C ALA A 226 11.55 -11.82 12.00
N GLU A 227 10.26 -12.08 12.19
CA GLU A 227 9.29 -12.17 11.11
C GLU A 227 9.17 -10.84 10.36
N TYR A 228 8.65 -10.89 9.14
CA TYR A 228 8.58 -9.75 8.23
C TYR A 228 7.98 -8.48 8.88
N PHE A 229 6.82 -8.60 9.54
CA PHE A 229 6.13 -7.45 10.14
C PHE A 229 6.75 -6.94 11.44
N ASP A 230 7.76 -7.64 11.97
CA ASP A 230 8.50 -7.25 13.18
C ASP A 230 9.83 -6.58 12.84
N ARG A 231 10.15 -6.42 11.55
CA ARG A 231 11.32 -5.68 11.06
C ARG A 231 10.92 -4.27 10.68
N GLY A 232 11.61 -3.26 11.20
CA GLY A 232 11.26 -1.84 10.99
C GLY A 232 11.17 -1.44 9.53
N TRP A 233 12.17 -1.81 8.71
CA TRP A 233 12.16 -1.53 7.27
C TRP A 233 11.01 -2.24 6.54
N CYS A 234 10.85 -3.55 6.71
CA CYS A 234 9.76 -4.30 6.07
C CYS A 234 8.37 -3.81 6.52
N TYR A 235 8.23 -3.46 7.80
CA TYR A 235 7.02 -2.86 8.34
C TYR A 235 6.72 -1.51 7.66
N ALA A 236 7.71 -0.62 7.53
CA ALA A 236 7.56 0.66 6.86
C ALA A 236 7.24 0.50 5.37
N GLU A 237 7.91 -0.41 4.68
CA GLU A 237 7.66 -0.73 3.26
C GLU A 237 6.23 -1.24 3.03
N SER A 238 5.77 -2.15 3.89
CA SER A 238 4.39 -2.62 3.85
C SER A 238 3.39 -1.51 4.18
N SER A 239 3.73 -0.57 5.07
CA SER A 239 2.89 0.56 5.45
C SER A 239 2.82 1.62 4.35
N TRP A 240 3.92 1.87 3.62
CA TRP A 240 3.90 2.71 2.43
C TRP A 240 3.03 2.10 1.34
N ALA A 241 3.14 0.77 1.15
CA ALA A 241 2.38 0.07 0.13
C ALA A 241 0.86 0.10 0.37
N SER A 242 0.38 0.37 1.59
CA SER A 242 -1.05 0.43 1.93
C SER A 242 -1.65 1.84 1.90
N LEU A 243 -0.88 2.89 1.57
CA LEU A 243 -1.37 4.27 1.63
C LEU A 243 -2.53 4.57 0.66
N THR A 244 -2.29 4.40 -0.65
CA THR A 244 -3.27 4.75 -1.71
C THR A 244 -3.36 3.69 -2.81
N LYS A 245 -2.54 2.65 -2.71
CA LYS A 245 -2.36 1.64 -3.75
C LYS A 245 -3.53 0.65 -3.73
N ARG A 246 -3.88 0.10 -4.89
CA ARG A 246 -4.87 -0.97 -5.01
C ARG A 246 -4.29 -2.31 -4.56
N ALA A 247 -5.14 -3.20 -4.04
CA ALA A 247 -4.77 -4.55 -3.62
C ALA A 247 -3.97 -5.32 -4.69
N SER A 248 -4.40 -5.24 -5.96
CA SER A 248 -3.77 -5.94 -7.09
C SER A 248 -2.35 -5.48 -7.41
N PHE A 249 -1.88 -4.40 -6.79
CA PHE A 249 -0.51 -3.90 -6.93
C PHE A 249 0.33 -4.14 -5.66
N SER A 250 -0.16 -4.90 -4.68
CA SER A 250 0.67 -5.35 -3.55
C SER A 250 0.48 -6.84 -3.32
N LEU A 251 1.47 -7.59 -3.79
CA LEU A 251 1.42 -9.03 -3.86
C LEU A 251 2.26 -9.60 -2.74
N ASP A 252 1.61 -10.34 -1.85
CA ASP A 252 2.29 -11.14 -0.83
C ASP A 252 2.80 -12.46 -1.43
N LEU A 253 4.06 -12.47 -1.84
CA LEU A 253 4.72 -13.64 -2.40
C LEU A 253 4.96 -14.73 -1.35
N GLY A 254 4.90 -14.41 -0.05
CA GLY A 254 4.98 -15.40 1.03
C GLY A 254 3.84 -16.42 1.00
N ARG A 255 2.75 -16.11 0.28
CA ARG A 255 1.58 -16.99 0.09
C ARG A 255 1.70 -17.91 -1.11
N MET A 256 2.70 -17.70 -1.97
CA MET A 256 2.89 -18.55 -3.14
C MET A 256 3.18 -19.99 -2.72
N ARG A 257 2.54 -20.95 -3.39
CA ARG A 257 2.79 -22.37 -3.21
C ARG A 257 3.98 -22.80 -4.07
N PRO A 258 4.97 -23.53 -3.52
CA PRO A 258 6.15 -23.96 -4.27
C PRO A 258 5.84 -24.74 -5.56
N ASP A 259 4.82 -25.62 -5.50
CA ASP A 259 4.46 -26.56 -6.57
C ASP A 259 3.39 -26.02 -7.54
N CYS A 260 3.07 -24.73 -7.46
CA CYS A 260 2.07 -24.10 -8.30
C CYS A 260 2.74 -23.19 -9.33
N GLU A 261 2.41 -23.39 -10.60
CA GLU A 261 2.62 -22.37 -11.63
C GLU A 261 1.47 -21.38 -11.59
N TYR A 262 1.77 -20.11 -11.84
CA TYR A 262 0.80 -19.04 -11.80
C TYR A 262 0.74 -18.34 -13.15
N ASP A 263 -0.47 -18.14 -13.65
CA ASP A 263 -0.72 -17.01 -14.55
C ASP A 263 -0.92 -15.73 -13.71
N ARG A 264 -1.02 -14.57 -14.36
CA ARG A 264 -1.17 -13.31 -13.63
C ARG A 264 -2.44 -13.26 -12.75
N PRO A 265 -3.65 -13.58 -13.25
CA PRO A 265 -4.85 -13.58 -12.42
C PRO A 265 -4.72 -14.50 -11.21
N GLY A 266 -4.18 -15.71 -11.38
CA GLY A 266 -3.93 -16.66 -10.31
C GLY A 266 -2.93 -16.15 -9.28
N LEU A 267 -1.83 -15.50 -9.74
CA LEU A 267 -0.87 -14.86 -8.83
C LEU A 267 -1.53 -13.77 -8.01
N ILE A 268 -2.28 -12.87 -8.65
CA ILE A 268 -2.96 -11.76 -7.96
C ILE A 268 -3.94 -12.32 -6.93
N PHE A 269 -4.77 -13.29 -7.32
CA PHE A 269 -5.71 -13.93 -6.41
C PHE A 269 -4.99 -14.53 -5.21
N GLU A 270 -3.95 -15.33 -5.41
CA GLU A 270 -3.23 -15.98 -4.30
C GLU A 270 -2.58 -14.97 -3.36
N CYS A 271 -1.89 -13.98 -3.92
CA CYS A 271 -1.04 -13.05 -3.20
C CYS A 271 -1.81 -11.86 -2.59
N THR A 272 -3.12 -11.72 -2.87
CA THR A 272 -3.95 -10.65 -2.28
C THR A 272 -4.97 -11.15 -1.26
N ARG A 273 -5.30 -12.45 -1.25
CA ARG A 273 -6.20 -13.02 -0.25
C ARG A 273 -5.64 -12.81 1.15
N GLY A 274 -6.44 -12.25 2.06
CA GLY A 274 -6.07 -12.12 3.48
C GLY A 274 -4.68 -11.54 3.70
N ASN A 275 -4.25 -10.61 2.85
CA ASN A 275 -2.88 -10.10 2.73
C ASN A 275 -2.43 -9.21 3.91
N GLY A 276 -3.21 -9.20 5.00
CA GLY A 276 -2.97 -8.43 6.21
C GLY A 276 -2.94 -6.92 5.98
N TRP A 277 -3.53 -6.43 4.88
CA TRP A 277 -3.57 -5.01 4.57
C TRP A 277 -4.40 -4.27 5.60
N ARG A 278 -3.74 -3.38 6.34
CA ARG A 278 -4.41 -2.43 7.22
C ARG A 278 -4.59 -1.10 6.49
N PRO A 279 -5.62 -0.32 6.83
CA PRO A 279 -5.72 1.07 6.41
C PRO A 279 -4.45 1.85 6.75
N PRO A 280 -4.24 3.02 6.12
CA PRO A 280 -3.15 3.91 6.49
C PRO A 280 -3.18 4.22 8.00
N LEU A 281 -2.01 4.35 8.62
CA LEU A 281 -1.88 4.84 9.98
C LEU A 281 -1.64 6.35 9.95
N LEU A 282 -2.19 7.09 10.91
CA LEU A 282 -1.75 8.46 11.13
C LEU A 282 -0.25 8.45 11.51
N PRO A 283 0.54 9.45 11.13
CA PRO A 283 1.98 9.47 11.43
C PRO A 283 2.33 9.21 12.90
N PRO A 284 1.61 9.74 13.91
CA PRO A 284 1.86 9.41 15.31
C PRO A 284 1.57 7.94 15.67
N GLN A 285 0.55 7.32 15.05
CA GLN A 285 0.22 5.91 15.27
C GLN A 285 1.29 5.00 14.66
N PHE A 286 1.74 5.32 13.44
CA PHE A 286 2.87 4.62 12.81
C PHE A 286 4.13 4.71 13.66
N ALA A 287 4.46 5.90 14.18
CA ALA A 287 5.61 6.08 15.05
C ALA A 287 5.51 5.21 16.32
N ALA A 288 4.34 5.18 16.96
CA ALA A 288 4.10 4.37 18.15
C ALA A 288 4.23 2.86 17.87
N GLU A 289 3.67 2.37 16.75
CA GLU A 289 3.82 0.95 16.37
C GLU A 289 5.26 0.61 15.96
N LEU A 290 5.98 1.55 15.35
CA LEU A 290 7.37 1.36 14.95
C LEU A 290 8.26 1.09 16.16
N GLU A 291 8.01 1.71 17.32
CA GLU A 291 8.80 1.49 18.56
C GLU A 291 8.88 0.01 18.96
N ALA A 292 7.82 -0.76 18.71
CA ALA A 292 7.81 -2.20 19.00
C ALA A 292 8.57 -3.06 17.97
N LYS A 293 9.00 -2.48 16.84
CA LYS A 293 9.66 -3.20 15.75
C LYS A 293 11.18 -3.26 15.95
N ARG A 294 11.80 -4.32 15.44
CA ARG A 294 13.26 -4.47 15.37
C ARG A 294 13.81 -3.69 14.18
N VAL A 295 14.52 -2.62 14.47
CA VAL A 295 15.35 -1.91 13.49
C VAL A 295 16.78 -2.43 13.53
N THR A 296 17.45 -2.40 12.39
CA THR A 296 18.86 -2.80 12.27
C THR A 296 19.73 -1.88 13.13
N GLU A 297 19.43 -0.59 13.14
CA GLU A 297 20.10 0.42 13.95
C GLU A 297 19.07 1.37 14.60
N GLY A 298 19.36 1.86 15.80
CA GLY A 298 18.46 2.80 16.50
C GLY A 298 18.16 4.08 15.70
N GLU A 299 19.15 4.56 14.93
CA GLU A 299 19.06 5.75 14.07
C GLU A 299 18.20 5.55 12.81
N ASP A 300 17.79 4.32 12.49
CA ASP A 300 16.84 4.08 11.39
C ASP A 300 15.43 4.57 11.76
N ARG A 301 15.05 4.59 13.05
CA ARG A 301 13.68 4.93 13.45
C ARG A 301 13.28 6.35 13.03
N PRO A 302 14.07 7.41 13.31
CA PRO A 302 13.73 8.76 12.88
C PRO A 302 13.66 8.89 11.36
N VAL A 303 14.50 8.14 10.62
CA VAL A 303 14.47 8.10 9.15
C VAL A 303 13.15 7.50 8.66
N LEU A 304 12.76 6.34 9.19
CA LEU A 304 11.51 5.66 8.84
C LEU A 304 10.28 6.52 9.15
N GLN A 305 10.23 7.14 10.34
CA GLN A 305 9.13 8.04 10.74
C GLN A 305 9.01 9.23 9.76
N ARG A 306 10.13 9.91 9.47
CA ARG A 306 10.17 11.04 8.53
C ARG A 306 9.72 10.64 7.12
N LEU A 307 10.23 9.51 6.61
CA LEU A 307 9.89 9.03 5.27
C LEU A 307 8.42 8.58 5.19
N TYR A 308 7.88 7.95 6.23
CA TYR A 308 6.47 7.62 6.35
C TYR A 308 5.57 8.85 6.35
N GLU A 309 5.84 9.83 7.23
CA GLU A 309 5.06 11.06 7.31
C GLU A 309 5.06 11.82 5.98
N GLY A 310 6.23 11.95 5.34
CA GLY A 310 6.35 12.58 4.02
C GLY A 310 5.53 11.87 2.94
N ALA A 311 5.63 10.53 2.87
CA ALA A 311 4.86 9.72 1.92
C ALA A 311 3.35 9.79 2.19
N PHE A 312 2.95 9.72 3.47
CA PHE A 312 1.56 9.81 3.92
C PHE A 312 0.91 11.10 3.41
N HIS A 313 1.50 12.26 3.71
CA HIS A 313 0.97 13.56 3.29
C HIS A 313 1.01 13.75 1.77
N SER A 314 2.09 13.31 1.11
CA SER A 314 2.23 13.44 -0.34
C SER A 314 1.19 12.62 -1.09
N GLN A 315 1.04 11.34 -0.75
CA GLN A 315 0.15 10.43 -1.48
C GLN A 315 -1.33 10.69 -1.17
N LEU A 316 -1.72 10.76 0.11
CA LEU A 316 -3.11 11.04 0.47
C LEU A 316 -3.53 12.46 0.07
N GLY A 317 -2.63 13.43 0.19
CA GLY A 317 -2.88 14.83 -0.20
C GLY A 317 -3.22 15.01 -1.69
N ARG A 318 -2.80 14.05 -2.53
CA ARG A 318 -3.00 14.04 -3.99
C ARG A 318 -4.04 13.02 -4.45
N ALA A 319 -4.43 12.08 -3.60
CA ALA A 319 -5.36 11.02 -3.94
C ALA A 319 -6.74 11.61 -4.30
N THR A 320 -7.22 11.29 -5.49
CA THR A 320 -8.60 11.55 -5.92
C THR A 320 -9.48 10.31 -5.79
N ARG A 321 -8.86 9.13 -5.70
CA ARG A 321 -9.55 7.86 -5.50
C ARG A 321 -8.80 6.98 -4.52
N LEU A 322 -9.54 6.38 -3.59
CA LEU A 322 -9.08 5.29 -2.74
C LEU A 322 -9.91 4.04 -3.08
N ASP A 323 -9.22 3.03 -3.60
CA ASP A 323 -9.81 1.73 -3.93
C ASP A 323 -9.38 0.72 -2.86
N CYS A 324 -10.25 0.59 -1.88
CA CYS A 324 -10.11 -0.27 -0.71
C CYS A 324 -10.99 -1.53 -0.85
N ALA A 325 -11.27 -1.95 -2.09
CA ALA A 325 -12.11 -3.10 -2.36
C ALA A 325 -11.42 -4.41 -1.95
N SER A 326 -12.18 -5.31 -1.32
CA SER A 326 -11.77 -6.70 -1.02
C SER A 326 -10.44 -6.83 -0.27
N LEU A 327 -10.25 -5.99 0.74
CA LEU A 327 -9.06 -6.01 1.59
C LEU A 327 -9.23 -6.85 2.86
N GLY A 328 -10.39 -7.49 3.04
CA GLY A 328 -10.71 -8.22 4.26
C GLY A 328 -11.02 -7.31 5.45
N TRP A 329 -11.30 -6.03 5.22
CA TRP A 329 -11.47 -5.02 6.27
C TRP A 329 -12.78 -5.23 7.03
N GLY A 330 -12.71 -5.19 8.36
CA GLY A 330 -13.86 -5.15 9.25
C GLY A 330 -14.09 -3.77 9.85
N ASP A 331 -14.78 -3.75 10.99
CA ASP A 331 -15.18 -2.51 11.67
C ASP A 331 -13.99 -1.68 12.18
N ALA A 332 -12.95 -2.35 12.68
CA ALA A 332 -11.74 -1.70 13.17
C ALA A 332 -11.00 -0.98 12.04
N GLU A 333 -10.88 -1.63 10.88
CA GLU A 333 -10.23 -1.02 9.71
C GLU A 333 -11.08 0.13 9.13
N ALA A 334 -12.40 -0.01 9.09
CA ALA A 334 -13.27 1.09 8.66
C ALA A 334 -13.13 2.32 9.57
N SER A 335 -13.06 2.11 10.88
CA SER A 335 -12.87 3.17 11.87
C SER A 335 -11.49 3.84 11.72
N GLN A 336 -10.42 3.05 11.54
CA GLN A 336 -9.08 3.59 11.29
C GLN A 336 -9.03 4.42 10.00
N LEU A 337 -9.67 3.96 8.91
CA LEU A 337 -9.77 4.76 7.69
C LEU A 337 -10.54 6.07 7.95
N ALA A 338 -11.65 6.02 8.69
CA ALA A 338 -12.41 7.21 9.04
C ALA A 338 -11.56 8.24 9.81
N ALA A 339 -10.74 7.80 10.76
CA ALA A 339 -9.81 8.67 11.49
C ALA A 339 -8.79 9.34 10.55
N VAL A 340 -8.24 8.61 9.58
CA VAL A 340 -7.33 9.16 8.54
C VAL A 340 -8.03 10.21 7.68
N LEU A 341 -9.28 9.97 7.28
CA LEU A 341 -10.05 10.95 6.51
C LEU A 341 -10.35 12.18 7.37
N ALA A 342 -10.78 11.99 8.62
CA ALA A 342 -11.11 13.05 9.57
C ALA A 342 -9.90 13.94 9.90
N SER A 343 -8.68 13.43 9.82
CA SER A 343 -7.46 14.22 9.99
C SER A 343 -7.22 15.24 8.86
N GLY A 344 -8.03 15.22 7.79
CA GLY A 344 -7.87 16.09 6.63
C GLY A 344 -6.74 15.68 5.69
N ALA A 345 -6.23 14.45 5.81
CA ALA A 345 -5.11 13.97 5.00
C ALA A 345 -5.45 13.82 3.50
N ALA A 346 -6.72 13.64 3.16
CA ALA A 346 -7.19 13.37 1.79
C ALA A 346 -8.15 14.46 1.24
N PRO A 347 -7.73 15.74 1.16
CA PRO A 347 -8.62 16.86 0.82
C PRO A 347 -9.09 16.86 -0.65
N ARG A 348 -8.47 16.03 -1.50
CA ARG A 348 -8.79 15.91 -2.93
C ARG A 348 -9.59 14.65 -3.26
N LEU A 349 -9.96 13.86 -2.26
CA LEU A 349 -10.67 12.61 -2.47
C LEU A 349 -12.04 12.85 -3.11
N GLU A 350 -12.27 12.22 -4.25
CA GLU A 350 -13.51 12.28 -5.03
C GLU A 350 -14.24 10.93 -5.00
N GLN A 351 -13.52 9.82 -4.88
CA GLN A 351 -14.08 8.47 -4.92
C GLN A 351 -13.50 7.58 -3.81
N LEU A 352 -14.38 6.90 -3.07
CA LEU A 352 -14.03 5.92 -2.07
C LEU A 352 -14.78 4.61 -2.35
N ASP A 353 -14.02 3.56 -2.66
CA ASP A 353 -14.57 2.23 -2.95
C ASP A 353 -14.17 1.25 -1.83
N LEU A 354 -15.16 0.72 -1.10
CA LEU A 354 -15.02 -0.21 0.03
C LEU A 354 -15.75 -1.54 -0.23
N LEU A 355 -16.03 -1.84 -1.49
CA LEU A 355 -16.86 -2.97 -1.89
C LEU A 355 -16.17 -4.34 -1.71
N GLU A 356 -16.97 -5.36 -1.40
CA GLU A 356 -16.57 -6.76 -1.60
C GLU A 356 -16.77 -7.15 -3.07
N GLN A 357 -15.69 -7.62 -3.71
CA GLN A 357 -15.75 -8.32 -4.99
C GLN A 357 -15.83 -9.82 -4.73
N LEU A 358 -16.67 -10.52 -5.51
CA LEU A 358 -16.56 -11.97 -5.59
C LEU A 358 -15.12 -12.36 -5.94
N ASP A 359 -14.64 -13.43 -5.32
CA ASP A 359 -13.33 -14.05 -5.54
C ASP A 359 -12.13 -13.43 -4.78
N LEU A 360 -12.30 -12.45 -3.90
CA LEU A 360 -11.24 -12.01 -2.98
C LEU A 360 -11.72 -12.03 -1.52
N SER A 361 -10.82 -11.82 -0.55
CA SER A 361 -11.24 -11.63 0.85
C SER A 361 -12.06 -10.35 0.94
N GLY A 362 -13.38 -10.48 0.92
CA GLY A 362 -14.32 -9.37 0.96
C GLY A 362 -14.19 -8.51 2.22
N ASN A 363 -14.55 -7.23 2.09
CA ASN A 363 -14.75 -6.38 3.25
C ASN A 363 -16.00 -6.82 4.01
N GLN A 364 -15.97 -6.66 5.31
CA GLN A 364 -16.94 -7.16 6.26
C GLN A 364 -17.38 -6.04 7.21
N VAL A 365 -17.42 -4.80 6.70
CA VAL A 365 -17.75 -3.61 7.48
C VAL A 365 -19.21 -3.71 7.92
N GLY A 366 -19.44 -3.76 9.22
CA GLY A 366 -20.75 -3.80 9.83
C GLY A 366 -21.19 -2.45 10.39
N ASP A 367 -22.22 -2.50 11.23
CA ASP A 367 -22.77 -1.31 11.90
C ASP A 367 -21.73 -0.60 12.78
N ALA A 368 -20.86 -1.36 13.46
CA ALA A 368 -19.82 -0.81 14.32
C ALA A 368 -18.69 -0.12 13.53
N GLY A 369 -18.46 -0.50 12.27
CA GLY A 369 -17.49 0.19 11.41
C GLY A 369 -17.97 1.55 10.93
N LEU A 370 -19.29 1.79 10.95
CA LEU A 370 -19.90 3.10 10.66
C LEU A 370 -20.28 3.89 11.91
N ALA A 371 -20.47 3.20 13.04
CA ALA A 371 -20.61 3.80 14.37
C ALA A 371 -19.23 3.85 15.01
N ALA A 372 -18.49 4.92 14.76
CA ALA A 372 -17.13 5.09 15.25
C ALA A 372 -17.00 4.71 16.73
N LEU A 373 -16.03 3.87 17.10
CA LEU A 373 -15.76 3.59 18.52
C LEU A 373 -14.63 4.51 18.98
N ASP A 374 -14.83 5.21 20.10
CA ASP A 374 -13.67 5.67 20.88
C ASP A 374 -12.85 4.44 21.28
N ALA A 375 -11.52 4.54 21.23
CA ALA A 375 -10.60 3.49 21.69
C ALA A 375 -10.85 3.03 23.14
N ASP A 376 -11.59 3.84 23.92
CA ASP A 376 -11.95 3.60 25.33
C ASP A 376 -13.34 2.97 25.53
N GLY A 377 -14.06 2.61 24.46
CA GLY A 377 -15.30 1.82 24.54
C GLY A 377 -16.49 2.54 25.21
N SER A 378 -16.49 3.87 25.24
CA SER A 378 -17.59 4.65 25.82
C SER A 378 -18.73 4.86 24.80
N ASP A 379 -19.96 4.57 25.19
CA ASP A 379 -21.17 4.57 24.34
C ASP A 379 -21.62 5.97 23.84
N GLN A 380 -20.89 7.05 24.14
CA GLN A 380 -21.39 8.43 23.96
C GLN A 380 -20.69 9.30 22.91
N LEU A 381 -19.63 8.85 22.23
CA LEU A 381 -18.89 9.67 21.24
C LEU A 381 -18.90 9.14 19.79
N GLN A 382 -19.74 8.13 19.52
CA GLN A 382 -19.61 7.24 18.37
C GLN A 382 -19.99 7.80 16.97
N LEU A 383 -20.44 9.05 16.89
CA LEU A 383 -20.95 9.67 15.65
C LEU A 383 -20.07 10.83 15.15
N ALA A 384 -19.15 11.31 15.99
CA ALA A 384 -18.32 12.47 15.69
C ALA A 384 -17.32 12.17 14.56
N GLU A 385 -16.73 10.97 14.54
CA GLU A 385 -15.63 10.66 13.61
C GLU A 385 -16.11 10.43 12.18
N LEU A 386 -17.22 9.70 11.94
CA LEU A 386 -17.75 9.52 10.57
C LEU A 386 -18.20 10.87 9.96
N SER A 387 -18.83 11.72 10.77
CA SER A 387 -19.24 13.06 10.36
C SER A 387 -18.01 13.94 10.08
N ALA A 388 -17.00 13.89 10.95
CA ALA A 388 -15.73 14.59 10.75
C ALA A 388 -14.99 14.11 9.50
N ALA A 389 -14.97 12.80 9.25
CA ALA A 389 -14.39 12.19 8.06
C ALA A 389 -15.05 12.73 6.79
N LEU A 390 -16.38 12.68 6.69
CA LEU A 390 -17.14 13.19 5.54
C LEU A 390 -16.99 14.71 5.36
N ASN A 391 -16.84 15.48 6.45
CA ASN A 391 -16.57 16.91 6.40
C ASN A 391 -15.15 17.23 5.91
N ALA A 392 -14.18 16.41 6.26
CA ALA A 392 -12.78 16.57 5.90
C ALA A 392 -12.47 16.17 4.44
N VAL A 393 -13.43 15.54 3.75
CA VAL A 393 -13.36 15.19 2.31
C VAL A 393 -14.42 15.94 1.48
N PRO A 394 -14.33 17.28 1.37
CA PRO A 394 -15.38 18.10 0.76
C PRO A 394 -15.57 17.87 -0.75
N ARG A 395 -14.65 17.15 -1.39
CA ARG A 395 -14.71 16.79 -2.81
C ARG A 395 -15.32 15.41 -3.08
N LEU A 396 -15.68 14.66 -2.05
CA LEU A 396 -16.17 13.29 -2.21
C LEU A 396 -17.48 13.29 -3.01
N GLU A 397 -17.46 12.63 -4.16
CA GLU A 397 -18.56 12.51 -5.12
C GLU A 397 -19.18 11.11 -5.12
N ARG A 398 -18.38 10.07 -4.82
CA ARG A 398 -18.82 8.68 -4.81
C ARG A 398 -18.34 7.93 -3.57
N VAL A 399 -19.25 7.22 -2.93
CA VAL A 399 -18.97 6.21 -1.91
C VAL A 399 -19.62 4.89 -2.31
N ASP A 400 -18.83 3.83 -2.42
CA ASP A 400 -19.31 2.47 -2.71
C ASP A 400 -19.07 1.53 -1.51
N LEU A 401 -20.12 1.26 -0.75
CA LEU A 401 -20.16 0.39 0.42
C LEU A 401 -20.98 -0.89 0.14
N ARG A 402 -21.15 -1.26 -1.14
CA ARG A 402 -21.89 -2.47 -1.51
C ARG A 402 -21.22 -3.73 -0.96
N ALA A 403 -22.02 -4.78 -0.76
CA ALA A 403 -21.54 -6.09 -0.32
C ALA A 403 -20.67 -5.97 0.94
N ASN A 404 -21.25 -5.43 2.00
CA ASN A 404 -20.66 -5.39 3.34
C ASN A 404 -21.70 -5.94 4.33
N ARG A 405 -21.50 -5.70 5.63
CA ARG A 405 -22.40 -6.18 6.71
C ARG A 405 -23.22 -5.07 7.36
N ILE A 406 -23.49 -3.98 6.62
CA ILE A 406 -24.18 -2.80 7.15
C ILE A 406 -25.69 -3.09 7.29
N GLY A 407 -26.19 -3.03 8.51
CA GLY A 407 -27.61 -3.12 8.87
C GLY A 407 -28.20 -1.76 9.27
N ASP A 408 -29.35 -1.80 9.97
CA ASP A 408 -30.09 -0.60 10.38
C ASP A 408 -29.28 0.33 11.29
N GLY A 409 -28.38 -0.21 12.13
CA GLY A 409 -27.53 0.59 13.02
C GLY A 409 -26.56 1.48 12.23
N GLY A 410 -25.88 0.91 11.24
CA GLY A 410 -24.95 1.61 10.38
C GLY A 410 -25.65 2.59 9.44
N ILE A 411 -26.83 2.23 8.92
CA ILE A 411 -27.67 3.16 8.15
C ILE A 411 -28.10 4.35 9.01
N LYS A 412 -28.47 4.13 10.28
CA LYS A 412 -28.80 5.21 11.20
C LYS A 412 -27.59 6.11 11.48
N ALA A 413 -26.41 5.53 11.71
CA ALA A 413 -25.18 6.30 11.91
C ALA A 413 -24.85 7.19 10.70
N LEU A 414 -24.91 6.61 9.49
CA LEU A 414 -24.73 7.34 8.24
C LEU A 414 -25.78 8.43 8.04
N SER A 415 -27.04 8.15 8.41
CA SER A 415 -28.14 9.13 8.34
C SER A 415 -27.89 10.32 9.25
N VAL A 416 -27.36 10.11 10.46
CA VAL A 416 -27.01 11.18 11.39
C VAL A 416 -25.83 12.00 10.84
N ALA A 417 -24.79 11.34 10.34
CA ALA A 417 -23.64 12.02 9.75
C ALA A 417 -24.04 12.90 8.56
N LEU A 418 -24.82 12.36 7.62
CA LEU A 418 -25.31 13.10 6.45
C LEU A 418 -26.31 14.21 6.81
N ALA A 419 -27.00 14.09 7.93
CA ALA A 419 -27.92 15.12 8.42
C ALA A 419 -27.21 16.32 9.09
N THR A 420 -25.89 16.25 9.26
CA THR A 420 -25.09 17.37 9.79
C THR A 420 -24.91 18.43 8.71
N ASP A 421 -25.14 19.70 9.07
CA ASP A 421 -25.10 20.81 8.12
C ASP A 421 -23.70 20.92 7.49
N GLY A 422 -23.66 21.00 6.15
CA GLY A 422 -22.42 21.14 5.38
C GLY A 422 -21.66 19.84 5.11
N THR A 423 -22.17 18.69 5.55
CA THR A 423 -21.52 17.39 5.33
C THR A 423 -21.70 16.88 3.91
N ALA A 424 -20.61 16.31 3.36
CA ALA A 424 -20.55 15.68 2.04
C ALA A 424 -21.21 16.52 0.91
N PRO A 425 -20.78 17.78 0.71
CA PRO A 425 -21.50 18.74 -0.14
C PRO A 425 -21.55 18.34 -1.63
N ARG A 426 -20.59 17.52 -2.07
CA ARG A 426 -20.47 17.04 -3.46
C ARG A 426 -20.88 15.59 -3.67
N LEU A 427 -21.32 14.88 -2.62
CA LEU A 427 -21.63 13.46 -2.74
C LEU A 427 -22.80 13.28 -3.71
N GLU A 428 -22.53 12.67 -4.86
CA GLU A 428 -23.50 12.44 -5.93
C GLU A 428 -24.02 11.00 -5.92
N THR A 429 -23.17 10.06 -5.52
CA THR A 429 -23.47 8.62 -5.53
C THR A 429 -23.11 7.95 -4.22
N LEU A 430 -24.09 7.31 -3.60
CA LEU A 430 -23.93 6.44 -2.44
C LEU A 430 -24.51 5.06 -2.76
N ASN A 431 -23.67 4.04 -2.75
CA ASN A 431 -24.09 2.67 -3.01
C ASN A 431 -23.96 1.82 -1.74
N LEU A 432 -25.09 1.25 -1.32
CA LEU A 432 -25.26 0.41 -0.13
C LEU A 432 -25.92 -0.94 -0.50
N SER A 433 -25.94 -1.31 -1.78
CA SER A 433 -26.57 -2.55 -2.24
C SER A 433 -25.90 -3.80 -1.65
N SER A 434 -26.64 -4.90 -1.58
CA SER A 434 -26.10 -6.23 -1.23
C SER A 434 -25.45 -6.29 0.15
N ASN A 435 -25.79 -5.38 1.07
CA ASN A 435 -25.39 -5.48 2.46
C ASN A 435 -26.21 -6.57 3.17
N MET A 436 -25.54 -7.48 3.88
CA MET A 436 -26.17 -8.61 4.58
C MET A 436 -25.88 -8.54 6.09
N ALA A 437 -26.88 -8.77 6.93
CA ALA A 437 -26.64 -8.89 8.37
C ALA A 437 -25.76 -10.14 8.61
N PRO A 438 -24.90 -10.15 9.65
CA PRO A 438 -24.07 -11.31 9.96
C PRO A 438 -24.95 -12.57 10.06
N ALA A 439 -24.63 -13.59 9.28
CA ALA A 439 -25.33 -14.86 9.34
C ALA A 439 -25.18 -15.44 10.76
N PRO A 440 -26.26 -15.83 11.45
CA PRO A 440 -26.13 -16.66 12.64
C PRO A 440 -25.43 -17.97 12.25
N SER A 441 -24.60 -18.49 13.15
CA SER A 441 -23.88 -19.76 13.00
C SER A 441 -24.77 -20.86 12.42
N LEU A 442 -24.24 -21.60 11.44
CA LEU A 442 -24.80 -22.81 10.78
C LEU A 442 -26.08 -23.37 11.43
N GLY A 443 -27.25 -22.96 10.93
CA GLY A 443 -28.53 -23.52 11.37
C GLY A 443 -29.78 -22.76 10.92
N GLU A 444 -29.70 -21.46 10.64
CA GLU A 444 -30.87 -20.65 10.27
C GLU A 444 -30.78 -20.11 8.84
N ALA A 445 -31.81 -20.39 8.04
CA ALA A 445 -31.84 -20.16 6.61
C ALA A 445 -31.82 -18.67 6.20
N SER A 446 -30.71 -18.25 5.59
CA SER A 446 -30.58 -17.57 4.28
C SER A 446 -31.51 -16.42 3.83
N HIS A 447 -32.26 -15.72 4.69
CA HIS A 447 -33.19 -14.64 4.24
C HIS A 447 -33.00 -13.27 4.92
N ALA A 448 -31.79 -12.94 5.39
CA ALA A 448 -31.52 -11.65 6.04
C ALA A 448 -30.94 -10.61 5.05
N LEU A 449 -31.80 -9.97 4.24
CA LEU A 449 -31.47 -8.65 3.69
C LEU A 449 -31.35 -7.66 4.87
N ALA A 450 -30.22 -6.94 4.96
CA ALA A 450 -29.73 -6.33 6.21
C ALA A 450 -30.46 -5.08 6.69
N VAL A 451 -31.10 -4.34 5.80
CA VAL A 451 -31.71 -3.05 6.11
C VAL A 451 -33.23 -3.15 6.02
N SER A 452 -33.91 -2.77 7.10
CA SER A 452 -35.36 -2.73 7.17
C SER A 452 -35.92 -1.52 6.43
N ASP A 453 -37.22 -1.58 6.09
CA ASP A 453 -37.95 -0.42 5.57
C ASP A 453 -37.87 0.78 6.55
N GLU A 454 -37.71 0.53 7.85
CA GLU A 454 -37.56 1.58 8.85
C GLU A 454 -36.18 2.25 8.80
N GLY A 455 -35.10 1.47 8.64
CA GLY A 455 -33.76 2.00 8.41
C GLY A 455 -33.71 2.90 7.16
N LEU A 456 -34.35 2.46 6.07
CA LEU A 456 -34.45 3.26 4.84
C LEU A 456 -35.31 4.53 5.01
N LYS A 457 -36.38 4.48 5.82
CA LYS A 457 -37.15 5.69 6.16
C LYS A 457 -36.30 6.69 6.93
N VAL A 458 -35.50 6.23 7.90
CA VAL A 458 -34.58 7.11 8.66
C VAL A 458 -33.61 7.82 7.73
N LEU A 459 -32.99 7.08 6.80
CA LEU A 459 -32.10 7.67 5.78
C LEU A 459 -32.84 8.65 4.87
N ALA A 460 -34.04 8.29 4.40
CA ALA A 460 -34.85 9.17 3.57
C ALA A 460 -35.26 10.47 4.30
N VAL A 461 -35.52 10.42 5.61
CA VAL A 461 -35.81 11.59 6.44
C VAL A 461 -34.57 12.46 6.61
N ALA A 462 -33.40 11.86 6.89
CA ALA A 462 -32.14 12.58 7.00
C ALA A 462 -31.82 13.36 5.71
N LEU A 463 -31.91 12.71 4.55
CA LEU A 463 -31.66 13.31 3.23
C LEU A 463 -32.73 14.35 2.79
N LYS A 464 -33.84 14.47 3.53
CA LYS A 464 -34.84 15.53 3.32
C LYS A 464 -34.56 16.79 4.14
N LYS A 465 -33.71 16.71 5.18
CA LYS A 465 -33.29 17.91 5.91
C LYS A 465 -32.55 18.84 4.95
N LYS A 466 -32.88 20.14 5.01
CA LYS A 466 -32.18 21.15 4.19
C LYS A 466 -30.68 21.06 4.49
N GLN A 467 -29.84 21.02 3.44
CA GLN A 467 -28.37 20.98 3.48
C GLN A 467 -27.70 19.62 3.70
N ALA A 468 -28.46 18.52 3.89
CA ALA A 468 -27.90 17.17 3.92
C ALA A 468 -27.57 16.67 2.50
N ALA A 469 -26.29 16.38 2.22
CA ALA A 469 -25.79 15.84 0.94
C ALA A 469 -26.51 16.44 -0.29
N PRO A 470 -26.42 17.77 -0.52
CA PRO A 470 -27.28 18.49 -1.48
C PRO A 470 -27.12 18.03 -2.93
N SER A 471 -26.00 17.39 -3.26
CA SER A 471 -25.66 16.92 -4.60
C SER A 471 -26.05 15.46 -4.86
N LEU A 472 -26.66 14.76 -3.89
CA LEU A 472 -26.93 13.33 -4.00
C LEU A 472 -27.99 13.04 -5.07
N LYS A 473 -27.58 12.36 -6.14
CA LYS A 473 -28.43 12.00 -7.30
C LYS A 473 -28.75 10.52 -7.31
N ASN A 474 -27.78 9.68 -6.94
CA ASN A 474 -27.85 8.24 -7.03
C ASN A 474 -27.69 7.63 -5.63
N LEU A 475 -28.78 7.08 -5.10
CA LEU A 475 -28.77 6.26 -3.91
C LEU A 475 -29.19 4.85 -4.30
N THR A 476 -28.29 3.88 -4.17
CA THR A 476 -28.57 2.47 -4.42
C THR A 476 -28.64 1.75 -3.09
N VAL A 477 -29.80 1.19 -2.77
CA VAL A 477 -30.09 0.42 -1.56
C VAL A 477 -30.91 -0.80 -1.96
N GLU A 478 -30.73 -1.92 -1.26
CA GLU A 478 -31.60 -3.09 -1.38
C GLU A 478 -32.42 -3.20 -0.09
N SER A 479 -33.74 -3.30 -0.23
CA SER A 479 -34.67 -3.54 0.89
C SER A 479 -35.15 -4.98 0.88
N LYS A 480 -35.61 -5.49 2.02
CA LYS A 480 -36.47 -6.68 2.01
C LYS A 480 -37.67 -6.43 1.09
N PRO A 481 -38.16 -7.45 0.34
CA PRO A 481 -39.45 -7.32 -0.31
C PRO A 481 -40.53 -7.21 0.78
N SER A 482 -41.09 -6.01 0.97
CA SER A 482 -42.27 -5.82 1.82
C SER A 482 -43.54 -6.20 1.05
N THR A 483 -44.44 -6.89 1.74
CA THR A 483 -45.77 -7.29 1.22
C THR A 483 -46.74 -6.11 1.08
N GLU A 484 -46.34 -4.88 1.39
CA GLU A 484 -47.20 -3.69 1.32
C GLU A 484 -46.59 -2.58 0.45
N ARG A 485 -47.24 -2.34 -0.69
CA ARG A 485 -46.94 -1.22 -1.59
C ARG A 485 -47.27 0.11 -0.91
N VAL A 486 -46.27 0.89 -0.51
CA VAL A 486 -46.47 2.30 -0.15
C VAL A 486 -46.23 3.20 -1.37
N ALA A 487 -47.31 3.82 -1.83
CA ALA A 487 -47.30 4.81 -2.90
C ALA A 487 -46.78 6.17 -2.39
N GLY A 488 -45.83 6.77 -3.12
CA GLY A 488 -45.61 8.21 -3.09
C GLY A 488 -44.21 8.67 -2.72
N CYS A 489 -43.28 8.69 -3.69
CA CYS A 489 -42.18 9.66 -3.71
C CYS A 489 -41.60 9.77 -5.13
N LYS A 490 -41.73 10.94 -5.78
CA LYS A 490 -41.07 11.26 -7.05
C LYS A 490 -39.60 11.68 -6.80
N ARG A 491 -38.76 10.69 -6.48
CA ARG A 491 -37.30 10.69 -6.70
C ARG A 491 -36.99 9.28 -7.21
N THR A 492 -36.19 9.14 -8.24
CA THR A 492 -35.93 7.85 -8.90
C THR A 492 -35.15 6.94 -7.94
N TRP A 493 -35.85 6.15 -7.14
CA TRP A 493 -35.27 5.01 -6.45
C TRP A 493 -35.07 3.92 -7.50
N VAL A 494 -33.82 3.67 -7.90
CA VAL A 494 -33.52 2.43 -8.65
C VAL A 494 -33.49 1.32 -7.61
N VAL A 495 -34.67 0.83 -7.23
CA VAL A 495 -34.81 -0.49 -6.62
C VAL A 495 -34.50 -1.46 -7.76
N ALA A 496 -33.27 -1.95 -7.81
CA ALA A 496 -32.91 -3.04 -8.71
C ALA A 496 -33.73 -4.26 -8.27
N ARG A 497 -34.81 -4.55 -9.02
CA ARG A 497 -35.56 -5.79 -8.87
C ARG A 497 -34.88 -6.84 -9.72
N HIS A 498 -34.37 -7.90 -9.10
CA HIS A 498 -34.21 -9.18 -9.80
C HIS A 498 -35.48 -9.99 -9.67
#